data_AF-A0A3D1L1F5-F1
#
_entry.id   AF-A0A3D1L1F5-F1
#
_cell.length_a   1.000
_cell.length_b   1.000
_cell.length_c   1.000
_cell.angle_alpha   90.00
_cell.angle_beta   90.00
_cell.angle_gamma   90.00
#
_symmetry.space_group_name_H-M   'P 1'
#
loop_
_entity.id
_entity.type
_entity.pdbx_description
1 polymer ?
#
loop_
_entity_poly.entity_id
_entity_poly.type
_entity_poly.pdbx_seq_one_letter_code
_entity_poly.pdbx_strand_id
1 'polypeptide(L)'
;MTLFNKIKAFEYLSHEFFKWFQEVNPGVSIEENFSKLKLIKLHFFACAVTSDSLSEGLLAQFDNFYAMPYGHVESSVYEKLGEINTITFERNKVEIKPYPENYFNDIPVEQLNQAIESLKKKNKSIVTYTPIQLVDLSHSWNSWITMYNLARQLNRFSIKIPTKMIQNENKIFILN
;
A
#
# COMPACT_ATOMS: atom_id res chain seq x y z
N MET A 1 -11.06 12.22 -2.91
CA MET A 1 -11.38 11.13 -3.87
C MET A 1 -12.60 10.39 -3.34
N THR A 2 -13.55 9.95 -4.19
CA THR A 2 -14.67 9.11 -3.74
C THR A 2 -14.14 7.74 -3.28
N LEU A 3 -14.91 6.99 -2.49
CA LEU A 3 -14.52 5.62 -2.10
C LEU A 3 -14.29 4.74 -3.33
N PHE A 4 -15.17 4.80 -4.33
CA PHE A 4 -15.04 4.06 -5.58
C PHE A 4 -13.71 4.37 -6.31
N ASN A 5 -13.37 5.65 -6.46
CA ASN A 5 -12.11 6.05 -7.08
C ASN A 5 -10.90 5.63 -6.23
N LYS A 6 -11.02 5.60 -4.89
CA LYS A 6 -9.97 5.12 -3.97
C LYS A 6 -9.67 3.64 -4.20
N ILE A 7 -10.72 2.83 -4.40
CA ILE A 7 -10.56 1.39 -4.72
C ILE A 7 -9.92 1.22 -6.09
N LYS A 8 -10.40 1.92 -7.12
CA LYS A 8 -9.78 1.90 -8.46
C LYS A 8 -8.31 2.34 -8.43
N ALA A 9 -7.97 3.35 -7.64
CA ALA A 9 -6.59 3.80 -7.48
C ALA A 9 -5.70 2.74 -6.81
N PHE A 10 -6.21 2.02 -5.81
CA PHE A 10 -5.53 0.87 -5.23
C PHE A 10 -5.33 -0.26 -6.25
N GLU A 11 -6.34 -0.56 -7.06
CA GLU A 11 -6.24 -1.56 -8.13
C GLU A 11 -5.18 -1.16 -9.15
N TYR A 12 -5.17 0.10 -9.59
CA TYR A 12 -4.17 0.63 -10.50
C TYR A 12 -2.74 0.47 -9.93
N LEU A 13 -2.52 0.91 -8.69
CA LEU A 13 -1.22 0.73 -8.02
C LEU A 13 -0.82 -0.75 -7.93
N SER A 14 -1.79 -1.64 -7.71
CA SER A 14 -1.54 -3.09 -7.67
C SER A 14 -1.03 -3.61 -9.02
N HIS A 15 -1.64 -3.20 -10.13
CA HIS A 15 -1.15 -3.53 -11.49
C HIS A 15 0.25 -2.98 -11.75
N GLU A 16 0.54 -1.76 -11.30
CA GLU A 16 1.89 -1.19 -11.43
C GLU A 16 2.92 -1.93 -10.57
N PHE A 17 2.55 -2.43 -9.38
CA PHE A 17 3.43 -3.33 -8.61
C PHE A 17 3.67 -4.66 -9.33
N PHE A 18 2.67 -5.22 -10.02
CA PHE A 18 2.83 -6.45 -10.79
C PHE A 18 3.80 -6.27 -11.96
N LYS A 19 3.63 -5.18 -12.72
CA LYS A 19 4.55 -4.81 -13.82
C LYS A 19 5.97 -4.63 -13.30
N TRP A 20 6.13 -3.84 -12.23
CA TRP A 20 7.44 -3.62 -11.60
C TRP A 20 8.05 -4.94 -11.09
N PHE A 21 7.26 -5.83 -10.48
CA PHE A 21 7.78 -7.13 -10.05
C PHE A 21 8.33 -7.95 -11.23
N GLN A 22 7.62 -7.99 -12.36
CA GLN A 22 8.08 -8.65 -13.59
C GLN A 22 9.34 -8.01 -14.18
N GLU A 23 9.47 -6.68 -14.11
CA GLU A 23 10.70 -5.97 -14.54
C GLU A 23 11.92 -6.46 -13.75
N VAL A 24 11.74 -6.77 -12.46
CA VAL A 24 12.83 -7.21 -11.55
C VAL A 24 13.01 -8.73 -11.54
N ASN A 25 11.93 -9.49 -11.77
CA ASN A 25 11.93 -10.96 -11.76
C ASN A 25 11.24 -11.53 -13.02
N PRO A 26 11.88 -11.39 -14.21
CA PRO A 26 11.27 -11.85 -15.45
C PRO A 26 10.92 -13.35 -15.39
N GLY A 27 9.70 -13.69 -15.75
CA GLY A 27 9.23 -15.08 -15.85
C GLY A 27 8.79 -15.72 -14.52
N VAL A 28 8.85 -15.00 -13.41
CA VAL A 28 8.34 -15.48 -12.10
C VAL A 28 6.84 -15.17 -11.99
N SER A 29 5.99 -16.12 -11.58
CA SER A 29 4.54 -15.89 -11.48
C SER A 29 4.20 -14.75 -10.52
N ILE A 30 3.36 -13.81 -10.96
CA ILE A 30 2.82 -12.73 -10.12
C ILE A 30 1.86 -13.33 -9.10
N GLU A 31 0.98 -14.22 -9.56
CA GLU A 31 -0.10 -14.84 -8.80
C GLU A 31 0.44 -15.51 -7.54
N GLU A 32 1.53 -16.27 -7.68
CA GLU A 32 2.17 -16.99 -6.57
C GLU A 32 3.03 -16.11 -5.66
N ASN A 33 3.41 -14.91 -6.10
CA ASN A 33 4.32 -14.02 -5.37
C ASN A 33 3.65 -12.80 -4.75
N PHE A 34 2.35 -12.66 -4.97
CA PHE A 34 1.52 -11.61 -4.38
C PHE A 34 0.40 -12.21 -3.53
N SER A 35 0.12 -11.50 -2.45
CA SER A 35 -0.97 -11.80 -1.55
C SER A 35 -1.65 -10.49 -1.16
N LYS A 36 -2.84 -10.62 -0.56
CA LYS A 36 -3.56 -9.48 0.04
C LYS A 36 -2.66 -8.64 0.94
N LEU A 37 -1.91 -9.29 1.84
CA LEU A 37 -1.03 -8.60 2.79
C LEU A 37 0.07 -7.82 2.06
N LYS A 38 0.73 -8.43 1.07
CA LYS A 38 1.78 -7.78 0.30
C LYS A 38 1.29 -6.52 -0.40
N LEU A 39 0.14 -6.57 -1.07
CA LEU A 39 -0.42 -5.40 -1.76
C LEU A 39 -0.80 -4.28 -0.79
N ILE A 40 -1.40 -4.58 0.37
CA ILE A 40 -1.72 -3.57 1.38
C ILE A 40 -0.45 -2.88 1.88
N LYS A 41 0.66 -3.62 2.07
CA LYS A 41 1.93 -3.04 2.50
C LYS A 41 2.57 -2.17 1.42
N LEU A 42 2.67 -2.66 0.20
CA LEU A 42 3.20 -1.87 -0.92
C LEU A 42 2.37 -0.60 -1.15
N HIS A 43 1.05 -0.70 -1.02
CA HIS A 43 0.15 0.44 -1.06
C HIS A 43 0.47 1.49 0.00
N PHE A 44 0.69 1.09 1.26
CA PHE A 44 1.13 2.01 2.31
C PHE A 44 2.44 2.72 1.92
N PHE A 45 3.46 1.99 1.47
CA PHE A 45 4.75 2.59 1.11
C PHE A 45 4.63 3.55 -0.09
N ALA A 46 3.81 3.23 -1.10
CA ALA A 46 3.53 4.12 -2.21
C ALA A 46 2.78 5.38 -1.77
N CYS A 47 1.86 5.26 -0.82
CA CYS A 47 1.18 6.43 -0.26
C CYS A 47 2.16 7.33 0.51
N ALA A 48 2.96 6.74 1.38
CA ALA A 48 3.88 7.48 2.24
C ALA A 48 5.04 8.13 1.48
N VAL A 49 5.58 7.50 0.42
CA VAL A 49 6.77 8.00 -0.29
C VAL A 49 6.59 9.37 -0.96
N THR A 50 5.35 9.74 -1.30
CA THR A 50 5.02 11.01 -1.96
C THR A 50 4.70 12.13 -0.99
N SER A 51 4.75 11.86 0.32
CA SER A 51 4.48 12.87 1.35
C SER A 51 5.76 13.41 1.96
N ASP A 52 5.76 14.70 2.26
CA ASP A 52 6.84 15.42 2.96
C ASP A 52 6.25 16.57 3.81
N SER A 53 7.09 17.44 4.37
CA SER A 53 6.61 18.54 5.22
C SER A 53 5.75 19.58 4.49
N LEU A 54 5.75 19.60 3.15
CA LEU A 54 5.07 20.59 2.31
C LEU A 54 3.85 19.99 1.58
N SER A 55 3.83 18.69 1.33
CA SER A 55 2.78 17.99 0.58
C SER A 55 2.36 16.71 1.28
N GLU A 56 1.05 16.46 1.32
CA GLU A 56 0.50 15.18 1.77
C GLU A 56 0.61 14.08 0.70
N GLY A 57 0.92 14.44 -0.55
CA GLY A 57 1.01 13.49 -1.66
C GLY A 57 -0.24 12.62 -1.75
N LEU A 58 -0.04 11.31 -1.91
CA LEU A 58 -1.14 10.34 -1.91
C LEU A 58 -1.83 10.18 -0.55
N LEU A 59 -1.23 10.62 0.56
CA LEU A 59 -1.90 10.58 1.86
C LEU A 59 -3.09 11.55 1.96
N ALA A 60 -3.16 12.56 1.08
CA ALA A 60 -4.34 13.44 0.97
C ALA A 60 -5.57 12.68 0.43
N GLN A 61 -5.34 11.59 -0.30
CA GLN A 61 -6.38 10.76 -0.90
C GLN A 61 -6.62 9.50 -0.07
N PHE A 62 -5.54 8.88 0.39
CA PHE A 62 -5.50 7.71 1.26
C PHE A 62 -5.20 8.15 2.70
N ASP A 63 -6.22 8.58 3.41
CA ASP A 63 -6.12 9.28 4.69
C ASP A 63 -6.66 8.46 5.88
N ASN A 64 -7.12 7.23 5.64
CA ASN A 64 -7.77 6.40 6.64
C ASN A 64 -6.87 5.24 7.10
N PHE A 65 -5.62 5.55 7.42
CA PHE A 65 -4.65 4.57 7.90
C PHE A 65 -4.88 4.21 9.37
N TYR A 66 -4.80 2.92 9.69
CA TYR A 66 -4.86 2.37 11.04
C TYR A 66 -3.58 1.59 11.37
N ALA A 67 -3.16 1.66 12.62
CA ALA A 67 -2.16 0.78 13.17
C ALA A 67 -2.83 -0.54 13.50
N MET A 68 -2.44 -1.61 12.82
CA MET A 68 -2.97 -2.97 13.00
C MET A 68 -1.84 -3.94 13.32
N PRO A 69 -2.11 -5.19 13.76
CA PRO A 69 -1.05 -6.14 14.11
C PRO A 69 -0.04 -6.39 12.98
N TYR A 70 -0.47 -6.21 11.73
CA TYR A 70 0.33 -6.38 10.51
C TYR A 70 0.75 -5.04 9.87
N GLY A 71 0.87 -3.96 10.66
CA GLY A 71 1.40 -2.67 10.22
C GLY A 71 0.32 -1.63 9.90
N HIS A 72 0.66 -0.61 9.11
CA HIS A 72 -0.28 0.41 8.62
C HIS A 72 -1.25 -0.15 7.58
N VAL A 73 -2.53 0.13 7.72
CA VAL A 73 -3.56 -0.37 6.82
C VAL A 73 -4.50 0.76 6.46
N GLU A 74 -4.66 1.03 5.17
CA GLU A 74 -5.70 1.95 4.71
C GLU A 74 -7.05 1.24 4.80
N SER A 75 -7.84 1.59 5.81
CA SER A 75 -9.05 0.83 6.15
C SER A 75 -10.16 0.97 5.11
N SER A 76 -10.26 2.12 4.44
CA SER A 76 -11.26 2.32 3.38
C SER A 76 -11.03 1.38 2.20
N VAL A 77 -9.76 1.12 1.85
CA VAL A 77 -9.37 0.10 0.88
C VAL A 77 -9.58 -1.30 1.46
N TYR A 78 -9.08 -1.56 2.67
CA TYR A 78 -9.07 -2.88 3.29
C TYR A 78 -10.48 -3.49 3.41
N GLU A 79 -11.45 -2.68 3.83
CA GLU A 79 -12.86 -3.08 3.98
C GLU A 79 -13.53 -3.44 2.65
N LYS A 80 -12.96 -2.98 1.53
CA LYS A 80 -13.50 -3.16 0.17
C LYS A 80 -12.69 -4.13 -0.69
N LEU A 81 -11.71 -4.83 -0.12
CA LEU A 81 -10.90 -5.81 -0.85
C LEU A 81 -11.71 -6.99 -1.43
N GLY A 82 -12.89 -7.28 -0.89
CA GLY A 82 -13.82 -8.27 -1.45
C GLY A 82 -14.65 -7.77 -2.64
N GLU A 83 -14.64 -6.46 -2.90
CA GLU A 83 -15.45 -5.77 -3.92
C GLU A 83 -14.59 -5.23 -5.08
N ILE A 84 -13.30 -5.59 -5.14
CA ILE A 84 -12.42 -5.15 -6.22
C ILE A 84 -12.67 -5.93 -7.50
N ASN A 85 -12.49 -5.27 -8.65
CA ASN A 85 -12.96 -5.75 -9.94
C ASN A 85 -11.86 -6.43 -10.76
N THR A 86 -10.60 -6.03 -10.56
CA THR A 86 -9.46 -6.40 -11.40
C THR A 86 -8.58 -7.49 -10.78
N ILE A 87 -8.82 -7.85 -9.52
CA ILE A 87 -8.05 -8.86 -8.78
C ILE A 87 -9.02 -9.72 -7.94
N THR A 88 -8.72 -11.01 -7.74
CA THR A 88 -9.28 -11.82 -6.64
C THR A 88 -8.17 -12.14 -5.65
N PHE A 89 -8.49 -12.09 -4.36
CA PHE A 89 -7.60 -12.60 -3.32
C PHE A 89 -7.98 -14.01 -2.94
N GLU A 90 -7.04 -14.93 -3.15
CA GLU A 90 -7.08 -16.26 -2.60
C GLU A 90 -6.18 -16.34 -1.36
N ARG A 91 -6.20 -17.48 -0.65
CA ARG A 91 -5.50 -17.62 0.65
C ARG A 91 -4.03 -17.19 0.59
N ASN A 92 -3.30 -17.58 -0.46
CA ASN A 92 -1.86 -17.32 -0.61
C ASN A 92 -1.47 -16.79 -2.00
N LYS A 93 -2.44 -16.45 -2.85
CA LYS A 93 -2.20 -15.98 -4.22
C LYS A 93 -3.17 -14.87 -4.60
N VAL A 94 -2.85 -14.16 -5.66
CA VAL A 94 -3.78 -13.26 -6.34
C VAL A 94 -4.16 -13.86 -7.69
N GLU A 95 -5.35 -13.54 -8.19
CA GLU A 95 -5.73 -13.82 -9.57
C GLU A 95 -6.07 -12.50 -10.26
N ILE A 96 -5.46 -12.23 -11.41
CA ILE A 96 -5.70 -11.03 -12.19
C ILE A 96 -6.93 -11.26 -13.08
N LYS A 97 -7.90 -10.35 -13.03
CA LYS A 97 -9.10 -10.36 -13.85
C LYS A 97 -8.96 -9.42 -15.04
N PRO A 98 -9.56 -9.75 -16.19
CA PRO A 98 -9.67 -8.80 -17.29
C PRO A 98 -10.56 -7.61 -16.89
N TYR A 99 -10.22 -6.43 -17.40
CA TYR A 99 -10.98 -5.19 -17.22
C TYR A 99 -10.92 -4.37 -18.52
N PRO A 100 -11.90 -3.47 -18.77
CA PRO A 100 -11.92 -2.68 -19.99
C PRO A 100 -10.77 -1.66 -20.02
N GLU A 101 -10.28 -1.32 -21.20
CA GLU A 101 -9.10 -0.43 -21.38
C GLU A 101 -9.27 0.93 -20.68
N ASN A 102 -10.48 1.47 -20.66
CA ASN A 102 -10.82 2.75 -20.04
C ASN A 102 -11.11 2.66 -18.53
N TYR A 103 -10.87 1.51 -17.88
CA TYR A 103 -11.26 1.27 -16.49
C TYR A 103 -10.67 2.29 -15.50
N PHE A 104 -9.48 2.83 -15.78
CA PHE A 104 -8.76 3.77 -14.92
C PHE A 104 -8.81 5.24 -15.38
N ASN A 105 -9.66 5.60 -16.34
CA ASN A 105 -9.70 6.96 -16.90
C ASN A 105 -10.22 8.03 -15.93
N ASP A 106 -10.87 7.62 -14.84
CA ASP A 106 -11.54 8.47 -13.84
C ASP A 106 -10.73 8.64 -12.54
N ILE A 107 -9.48 8.19 -12.52
CA ILE A 107 -8.57 8.29 -11.37
C ILE A 107 -7.29 9.07 -11.72
N PRO A 108 -6.56 9.64 -10.73
CA PRO A 108 -5.38 10.48 -11.00
C PRO A 108 -4.13 9.63 -11.31
N VAL A 109 -4.14 8.94 -12.46
CA VAL A 109 -3.08 7.99 -12.87
C VAL A 109 -1.67 8.59 -12.84
N GLU A 110 -1.52 9.87 -13.18
CA GLU A 110 -0.23 10.56 -13.17
C GLU A 110 0.38 10.64 -11.76
N GLN A 111 -0.44 10.95 -10.74
CA GLN A 111 0.00 11.01 -9.34
C GLN A 111 0.35 9.62 -8.81
N LEU A 112 -0.41 8.60 -9.22
CA LEU A 112 -0.15 7.21 -8.85
C LEU A 112 1.18 6.72 -9.48
N ASN A 113 1.44 7.04 -10.74
CA ASN A 113 2.71 6.72 -11.41
C ASN A 113 3.90 7.43 -10.76
N GLN A 114 3.74 8.71 -10.38
CA GLN A 114 4.77 9.42 -9.62
C GLN A 114 5.10 8.74 -8.29
N ALA A 115 4.10 8.16 -7.62
CA ALA A 115 4.31 7.39 -6.40
C ALA A 115 5.10 6.11 -6.63
N ILE A 116 4.79 5.36 -7.70
CA ILE A 116 5.54 4.17 -8.10
C ILE A 116 7.00 4.53 -8.39
N GLU A 117 7.24 5.55 -9.21
CA GLU A 117 8.60 5.96 -9.57
C GLU A 117 9.39 6.50 -8.37
N SER A 118 8.72 7.22 -7.46
CA SER A 118 9.34 7.68 -6.22
C SER A 118 9.71 6.51 -5.30
N LEU A 119 8.85 5.49 -5.21
CA LEU A 119 9.13 4.29 -4.44
C LEU A 119 10.28 3.47 -5.07
N LYS A 120 10.28 3.29 -6.39
CA LYS A 120 11.37 2.66 -7.15
C LYS A 120 12.72 3.33 -6.88
N LYS A 121 12.76 4.67 -6.86
CA LYS A 121 13.97 5.45 -6.56
C LYS A 121 14.47 5.24 -5.12
N LYS A 122 13.56 5.05 -4.16
CA LYS A 122 13.93 4.82 -2.76
C LYS A 122 14.37 3.39 -2.49
N ASN A 123 13.69 2.41 -3.09
CA ASN A 123 14.05 1.01 -3.00
C ASN A 123 13.53 0.24 -4.23
N LYS A 124 14.42 -0.13 -5.15
CA LYS A 124 14.10 -0.88 -6.36
C LYS A 124 13.62 -2.32 -6.07
N SER A 125 14.02 -2.91 -4.95
CA SER A 125 13.71 -4.31 -4.60
C SER A 125 12.55 -4.47 -3.62
N ILE A 126 11.91 -3.38 -3.15
CA ILE A 126 10.81 -3.49 -2.17
C ILE A 126 9.64 -4.37 -2.68
N VAL A 127 9.40 -4.38 -4.00
CA VAL A 127 8.36 -5.22 -4.63
C VAL A 127 8.69 -6.72 -4.57
N THR A 128 9.96 -7.07 -4.39
CA THR A 128 10.42 -8.46 -4.25
C THR A 128 10.39 -8.94 -2.80
N TYR A 129 10.11 -8.06 -1.83
CA TYR A 129 10.04 -8.45 -0.43
C TYR A 129 8.86 -9.40 -0.19
N THR A 130 9.08 -10.32 0.74
CA THR A 130 8.01 -11.18 1.27
C THR A 130 7.00 -10.34 2.06
N PRO A 131 5.76 -10.84 2.27
CA PRO A 131 4.78 -10.14 3.11
C PRO A 131 5.31 -9.84 4.52
N ILE A 132 6.10 -10.76 5.10
CA ILE A 132 6.68 -10.61 6.44
C ILE A 132 7.71 -9.48 6.46
N GLN A 133 8.65 -9.48 5.52
CA GLN A 133 9.63 -8.40 5.37
C GLN A 133 8.98 -7.02 5.24
N LEU A 134 7.87 -6.92 4.51
CA LEU A 134 7.12 -5.66 4.38
C LEU A 134 6.39 -5.27 5.68
N VAL A 135 5.92 -6.25 6.45
CA VAL A 135 5.35 -6.00 7.79
C VAL A 135 6.44 -5.47 8.71
N ASP A 136 7.57 -6.16 8.81
CA ASP A 136 8.72 -5.76 9.64
C ASP A 136 9.20 -4.36 9.29
N LEU A 137 9.29 -4.05 7.98
CA LEU A 137 9.62 -2.72 7.51
C LEU A 137 8.60 -1.69 7.97
N SER A 138 7.30 -1.97 7.85
CA SER A 138 6.26 -1.04 8.32
C SER A 138 6.22 -0.90 9.85
N HIS A 139 6.65 -1.93 10.60
CA HIS A 139 6.75 -1.89 12.06
C HIS A 139 7.93 -1.04 12.56
N SER A 140 8.92 -0.77 11.71
CA SER A 140 10.04 0.13 12.04
C SER A 140 9.64 1.62 12.10
N TRP A 141 8.45 1.98 11.61
CA TRP A 141 7.98 3.37 11.56
C TRP A 141 7.35 3.79 12.89
N ASN A 142 7.72 4.97 13.37
CA ASN A 142 7.31 5.47 14.68
C ASN A 142 5.79 5.70 14.78
N SER A 143 5.13 6.10 13.69
CA SER A 143 3.68 6.26 13.69
C SER A 143 2.95 4.96 14.01
N TRP A 144 3.41 3.83 13.48
CA TRP A 144 2.81 2.54 13.80
C TRP A 144 3.15 2.11 15.22
N ILE A 145 4.42 2.19 15.63
CA ILE A 145 4.85 1.81 16.99
C ILE A 145 4.02 2.55 18.03
N THR A 146 3.96 3.88 17.93
CA THR A 146 3.26 4.74 18.88
C THR A 146 1.76 4.40 18.93
N MET A 147 1.12 4.35 17.77
CA MET A 147 -0.33 4.18 17.69
C MET A 147 -0.75 2.75 18.03
N TYR A 148 0.01 1.73 17.62
CA TYR A 148 -0.29 0.36 17.97
C TYR A 148 -0.12 0.11 19.48
N ASN A 149 0.92 0.68 20.11
CA ASN A 149 1.08 0.62 21.56
C ASN A 149 -0.10 1.27 22.31
N LEU A 150 -0.57 2.43 21.84
CA LEU A 150 -1.78 3.06 22.38
C LEU A 150 -3.02 2.17 22.21
N ALA A 151 -3.20 1.54 21.05
CA ALA A 151 -4.30 0.59 20.84
C ALA A 151 -4.26 -0.56 21.86
N ARG A 152 -3.07 -1.11 22.12
CA ARG A 152 -2.86 -2.18 23.11
C ARG A 152 -3.19 -1.73 24.53
N GLN A 153 -2.79 -0.52 24.93
CA GLN A 153 -3.14 0.06 26.24
C GLN A 153 -4.65 0.23 26.41
N LEU A 154 -5.37 0.49 25.32
CA LEU A 154 -6.82 0.62 25.29
C LEU A 154 -7.56 -0.73 25.10
N ASN A 155 -6.86 -1.86 25.17
CA ASN A 155 -7.39 -3.20 24.88
C ASN A 155 -8.07 -3.32 23.49
N ARG A 156 -7.51 -2.62 22.50
CA ARG A 156 -7.92 -2.67 21.08
C ARG A 156 -6.83 -3.31 20.22
N PHE A 157 -7.22 -3.86 19.08
CA PHE A 157 -6.30 -4.41 18.08
C PHE A 157 -5.98 -3.45 16.94
N SER A 158 -6.65 -2.29 16.90
CA SER A 158 -6.33 -1.23 15.96
C SER A 158 -6.69 0.15 16.51
N ILE A 159 -6.03 1.17 15.96
CA ILE A 159 -6.40 2.57 16.16
C ILE A 159 -6.01 3.39 14.94
N LYS A 160 -6.75 4.46 14.64
CA LYS A 160 -6.46 5.35 13.52
C LYS A 160 -5.10 6.02 13.73
N ILE A 161 -4.28 6.05 12.69
CA ILE A 161 -3.03 6.81 12.65
C ILE A 161 -3.34 8.18 12.01
N PRO A 162 -3.08 9.30 12.70
CA PRO A 162 -3.17 10.61 12.10
C PRO A 162 -2.21 10.72 10.90
N THR A 163 -2.70 11.12 9.73
CA THR A 163 -1.89 11.27 8.52
C THR A 163 -0.64 12.14 8.74
N LYS A 164 -0.75 13.19 9.57
CA LYS A 164 0.38 14.05 9.93
C LYS A 164 1.53 13.31 10.63
N MET A 165 1.26 12.22 11.36
CA MET A 165 2.33 11.40 11.94
C MET A 165 3.12 10.67 10.87
N ILE A 166 2.44 10.10 9.87
CA ILE A 166 3.08 9.42 8.72
C ILE A 166 3.84 10.43 7.85
N GLN A 167 3.26 11.63 7.65
CA GLN A 167 3.87 12.69 6.85
C GLN A 167 5.19 13.19 7.46
N ASN A 168 5.21 13.42 8.78
CA ASN A 168 6.29 14.13 9.45
C ASN A 168 7.39 13.23 10.02
N GLU A 169 7.24 11.91 9.96
CA GLU A 169 8.29 11.00 10.43
C GLU A 169 9.38 10.72 9.39
N ASN A 170 10.51 10.22 9.87
CA ASN A 170 11.57 9.71 9.01
C ASN A 170 11.09 8.43 8.31
N LYS A 171 10.97 8.51 6.99
CA LYS A 171 10.43 7.43 6.17
C LYS A 171 11.49 6.37 5.88
N ILE A 172 11.17 5.11 6.18
CA ILE A 172 12.09 3.97 6.05
C ILE A 172 11.58 3.05 4.94
N PHE A 173 12.40 2.83 3.91
CA PHE A 173 12.04 2.03 2.73
C PHE A 173 12.93 0.80 2.52
N ILE A 174 13.92 0.59 3.37
CA ILE A 174 14.90 -0.50 3.26
C ILE A 174 14.96 -1.22 4.60
N LEU A 175 15.04 -2.55 4.59
CA LEU A 175 15.32 -3.34 5.78
C LEU A 175 16.81 -3.25 6.10
N ASN A 176 17.13 -2.83 7.33
CA ASN A 176 18.50 -2.84 7.86
C ASN A 176 18.95 -4.25 8.26
#